data_AF-A0A1W1GZW7-F1
#
_entry.id   AF-A0A1W1GZW7-F1
#
_cell.length_a   1.000
_cell.length_b   1.000
_cell.length_c   1.000
_cell.angle_alpha   90.00
_cell.angle_beta   90.00
_cell.angle_gamma   90.00
#
_symmetry.space_group_name_H-M   'P 1'
#
loop_
_entity.id
_entity.type
_entity.pdbx_description
1 polymer ?
#
loop_
_entity_poly.entity_id
_entity_poly.type
_entity_poly.pdbx_seq_one_letter_code
_entity_poly.pdbx_strand_id
1 'polypeptide(L)'
;MAFKPGQSGNPSGRPKVDFEVRQLAREYGQEAIEKLVAIMRGDNPALAKAASEALLDRGYGKPVQSVGVDPDSVPVQAITVQLVAMAPDSEPEGDRG
;
A
#
# COMPACT_ATOMS: atom_id res chain seq x y z
N MET A 1 11.14 5.74 25.16
CA MET A 1 9.71 5.75 25.58
C MET A 1 8.98 4.70 24.78
N ALA A 2 8.38 3.72 25.46
CA ALA A 2 7.67 2.61 24.86
C ALA A 2 6.30 3.03 24.29
N PHE A 3 5.82 2.29 23.29
CA PHE A 3 4.45 2.36 22.78
C PHE A 3 3.45 2.25 23.93
N LYS A 4 2.55 3.23 24.08
CA LYS A 4 1.52 3.23 25.13
C LYS A 4 0.29 2.43 24.65
N PRO A 5 -0.08 1.31 25.31
CA PRO A 5 -1.30 0.60 24.97
C PRO A 5 -2.51 1.54 25.12
N GLY A 6 -3.33 1.62 24.07
CA GLY A 6 -4.48 2.53 23.99
C GLY A 6 -4.24 3.84 23.23
N GLN A 7 -3.00 4.14 22.81
CA GLN A 7 -2.69 5.30 21.98
C GLN A 7 -2.26 4.83 20.59
N SER A 8 -3.11 5.04 19.58
CA SER A 8 -2.80 4.74 18.17
C SER A 8 -1.45 5.37 17.80
N GLY A 9 -0.53 4.57 17.24
CA GLY A 9 0.80 5.02 16.79
C GLY A 9 0.75 6.06 15.64
N ASN A 10 -0.44 6.31 15.09
CA ASN A 10 -0.70 7.42 14.20
C ASN A 10 -1.73 8.37 14.85
N PRO A 11 -1.28 9.39 15.62
CA PRO A 11 -2.16 10.32 16.32
C PRO A 11 -3.00 11.19 15.36
N SER A 12 -2.59 11.35 14.10
CA SER A 12 -3.35 12.10 13.07
C SER A 12 -4.28 11.22 12.25
N GLY A 13 -4.30 9.91 12.47
CA GLY A 13 -5.13 8.97 11.71
C GLY A 13 -4.77 8.95 10.22
N ARG A 14 -5.67 8.37 9.41
CA ARG A 14 -5.52 8.36 7.95
C ARG A 14 -5.61 9.81 7.41
N PRO A 15 -4.69 10.26 6.54
CA PRO A 15 -4.78 11.58 5.95
C PRO A 15 -6.14 11.79 5.25
N LYS A 16 -6.83 12.90 5.50
CA LYS A 16 -8.15 13.21 4.90
C LYS A 16 -8.12 13.22 3.37
N VAL A 17 -7.04 13.72 2.77
CA VAL A 17 -6.84 13.75 1.31
C VAL A 17 -6.93 12.35 0.71
N ASP A 18 -6.35 11.36 1.39
CA ASP A 18 -6.36 9.95 0.99
C ASP A 18 -7.78 9.36 1.01
N PHE A 19 -8.64 9.86 1.90
CA PHE A 19 -10.04 9.45 2.00
C PHE A 19 -10.87 10.04 0.87
N GLU A 20 -10.73 11.33 0.58
CA GLU A 20 -11.49 12.02 -0.48
C GLU A 20 -11.19 11.43 -1.86
N VAL A 21 -9.91 11.19 -2.18
CA VAL A 21 -9.51 10.55 -3.44
C VAL A 21 -10.11 9.15 -3.58
N ARG A 22 -10.19 8.39 -2.48
CA ARG A 22 -10.81 7.05 -2.48
C ARG A 22 -12.32 7.11 -2.67
N GLN A 23 -13.00 8.11 -2.11
CA GLN A 23 -14.43 8.29 -2.33
C GLN A 23 -14.70 8.64 -3.79
N LEU A 24 -13.97 9.63 -4.33
CA LEU A 24 -14.07 10.01 -5.73
C LEU A 24 -13.81 8.82 -6.67
N ALA A 25 -12.76 8.04 -6.42
CA ALA A 25 -12.46 6.84 -7.21
C ALA A 25 -13.58 5.77 -7.13
N ARG A 26 -14.31 5.68 -6.01
CA ARG A 26 -15.45 4.76 -5.86
C ARG A 26 -16.67 5.26 -6.63
N GLU A 27 -16.90 6.56 -6.67
CA GLU A 27 -17.99 7.18 -7.45
C GLU A 27 -17.88 6.83 -8.94
N TYR A 28 -16.66 6.86 -9.50
CA TYR A 28 -16.40 6.44 -10.88
C TYR A 28 -16.32 4.92 -11.09
N GLY A 29 -16.54 4.11 -10.05
CA GLY A 29 -16.40 2.66 -10.14
C GLY A 29 -17.31 2.02 -11.18
N GLN A 30 -18.57 2.49 -11.29
CA GLN A 30 -19.51 1.99 -12.29
C GLN A 30 -19.05 2.30 -13.72
N GLU A 31 -18.73 3.57 -14.00
CA GLU A 31 -18.27 3.99 -15.32
C GLU A 31 -16.99 3.26 -15.73
N ALA A 32 -16.05 3.07 -14.79
CA ALA A 32 -14.83 2.32 -15.04
C ALA A 32 -15.12 0.85 -15.42
N ILE A 33 -16.09 0.21 -14.78
CA ILE A 33 -16.52 -1.15 -15.13
C ILE A 33 -17.13 -1.19 -16.53
N GLU A 34 -18.00 -0.23 -16.86
CA GLU A 34 -18.62 -0.14 -18.20
C GLU A 34 -17.56 0.05 -19.30
N LYS A 35 -16.53 0.88 -19.04
CA LYS A 35 -15.38 1.03 -19.94
C LYS A 35 -14.57 -0.25 -20.10
N LEU A 36 -14.33 -1.00 -19.02
CA LEU A 36 -13.67 -2.31 -19.11
C LEU A 36 -14.47 -3.29 -19.97
N VAL A 37 -15.81 -3.31 -19.83
CA VAL A 37 -16.67 -4.16 -20.68
C VAL A 37 -16.59 -3.75 -22.16
N ALA A 38 -16.53 -2.45 -22.46
CA ALA A 38 -16.35 -1.98 -23.82
C ALA A 38 -14.99 -2.39 -24.41
N ILE A 39 -13.90 -2.24 -23.63
CA ILE A 39 -12.54 -2.66 -24.02
C ILE A 39 -12.49 -4.18 -24.25
N MET A 40 -13.13 -4.95 -23.36
CA MET A 40 -13.22 -6.42 -23.48
C MET A 40 -13.87 -6.87 -24.78
N ARG A 41 -14.81 -6.09 -25.32
CA ARG A 41 -15.53 -6.39 -26.57
C ARG A 41 -14.85 -5.82 -27.82
N GLY A 42 -13.75 -5.09 -27.67
CA GLY A 42 -13.00 -4.51 -28.79
C GLY A 42 -12.08 -5.51 -29.48
N ASP A 43 -11.52 -5.09 -30.61
CA ASP A 43 -10.73 -5.97 -31.50
C ASP A 43 -9.28 -6.21 -31.02
N ASN A 44 -8.80 -5.47 -30.02
CA ASN A 44 -7.43 -5.64 -29.51
C ASN A 44 -7.39 -6.79 -28.49
N PRO A 45 -6.81 -7.95 -28.82
CA PRO A 45 -6.86 -9.14 -27.96
C PRO A 45 -6.10 -8.94 -26.64
N ALA A 46 -5.02 -8.16 -26.63
CA ALA A 46 -4.24 -7.92 -25.42
C ALA A 46 -5.01 -7.05 -24.42
N LEU A 47 -5.68 -6.00 -24.91
CA LEU A 47 -6.53 -5.15 -24.08
C LEU A 47 -7.78 -5.90 -23.62
N ALA A 48 -8.38 -6.71 -24.50
CA ALA A 48 -9.54 -7.51 -24.17
C ALA A 48 -9.22 -8.53 -23.05
N LYS A 49 -8.10 -9.25 -23.17
CA LYS A 49 -7.62 -10.16 -22.12
C LYS A 49 -7.44 -9.45 -20.78
N ALA A 50 -6.74 -8.31 -20.78
CA ALA A 50 -6.49 -7.56 -19.55
C ALA A 50 -7.78 -7.07 -18.89
N ALA A 51 -8.75 -6.61 -19.69
CA ALA A 51 -10.07 -6.20 -19.20
C ALA A 51 -10.86 -7.39 -18.62
N SER A 52 -10.83 -8.55 -19.28
CA SER A 52 -11.45 -9.79 -18.77
C SER A 52 -10.86 -10.22 -17.43
N GLU A 53 -9.53 -10.28 -17.31
CA GLU A 53 -8.85 -10.63 -16.05
C GLU A 53 -9.22 -9.66 -14.93
N ALA A 54 -9.23 -8.35 -15.22
CA ALA A 54 -9.58 -7.33 -14.25
C ALA A 54 -11.04 -7.47 -13.73
N LEU A 55 -11.98 -7.86 -14.58
CA LEU A 55 -13.38 -8.09 -14.18
C LEU A 55 -13.52 -9.38 -13.38
N LEU A 56 -12.88 -10.47 -13.81
CA LEU A 56 -12.92 -11.77 -13.12
C LEU A 56 -12.30 -11.69 -11.72
N ASP A 57 -11.14 -11.05 -11.59
CA ASP A 57 -10.46 -10.85 -10.30
C ASP A 57 -11.35 -10.10 -9.28
N ARG A 58 -12.26 -9.23 -9.75
CA ARG A 58 -13.17 -8.46 -8.89
C ARG A 58 -14.45 -9.20 -8.57
N GLY A 59 -15.01 -9.96 -9.53
CA GLY A 59 -16.25 -10.71 -9.34
C GLY A 59 -16.06 -12.03 -8.60
N TYR A 60 -14.94 -12.69 -8.83
CA TYR A 60 -14.64 -14.03 -8.29
C TYR A 60 -13.46 -14.04 -7.33
N GLY A 61 -12.74 -12.93 -7.20
CA GLY A 61 -11.51 -12.85 -6.42
C GLY A 61 -10.30 -13.37 -7.19
N LYS A 62 -9.10 -13.06 -6.68
CA LYS A 62 -7.87 -13.67 -7.19
C LYS A 62 -7.73 -15.09 -6.63
N PRO A 63 -7.17 -16.04 -7.39
CA PRO A 63 -6.83 -17.35 -6.85
C PRO A 63 -5.94 -17.20 -5.61
N VAL A 64 -6.24 -18.00 -4.57
CA VAL A 64 -5.54 -17.97 -3.29
C VAL A 64 -4.06 -18.21 -3.54
N GLN A 65 -3.21 -17.23 -3.22
CA GLN A 65 -1.76 -17.44 -3.21
C GLN A 65 -1.43 -18.30 -2.00
N SER A 66 -1.11 -19.57 -2.24
CA SER A 66 -0.53 -20.42 -1.21
C SER A 66 0.84 -19.86 -0.83
N VAL A 67 0.98 -19.34 0.39
CA VAL A 67 2.28 -19.06 0.97
C VAL A 67 2.96 -20.41 1.21
N GLY A 68 3.93 -20.75 0.37
CA GLY A 68 4.84 -21.84 0.66
C GLY A 68 5.66 -21.43 1.88
N VAL A 69 5.39 -22.05 3.03
CA VAL A 69 6.34 -22.03 4.14
C VAL A 69 7.42 -23.02 3.74
N ASP A 70 8.62 -22.54 3.39
CA ASP A 70 9.76 -23.46 3.28
C ASP A 70 9.89 -24.18 4.63
N PRO A 71 10.05 -25.51 4.66
CA PRO A 71 10.17 -26.25 5.92
C PRO A 71 11.42 -25.87 6.73
N ASP A 72 12.38 -25.16 6.10
CA ASP A 72 13.60 -24.62 6.71
C ASP A 72 13.50 -23.11 7.00
N SER A 73 12.43 -22.44 6.56
CA SER A 73 12.23 -21.02 6.84
C SER A 73 11.74 -20.83 8.27
N VAL A 74 12.62 -20.34 9.13
CA VAL A 74 12.22 -19.82 10.44
C VAL A 74 11.18 -18.71 10.24
N PRO A 75 9.98 -18.80 10.83
CA PRO A 75 9.03 -17.70 10.76
C PRO A 75 9.70 -16.44 11.28
N VAL A 76 9.50 -15.30 10.61
CA VAL A 76 10.08 -14.02 11.04
C VAL A 76 9.49 -13.69 12.42
N GLN A 77 10.25 -13.98 13.48
CA GLN A 77 9.77 -13.92 14.86
C GLN A 77 9.85 -12.50 15.44
N ALA A 78 10.69 -11.62 14.88
CA ALA A 78 10.70 -10.19 15.18
C ALA A 78 11.64 -9.46 14.21
N ILE A 79 11.25 -8.27 13.76
CA ILE A 79 12.14 -7.34 13.07
C ILE A 79 12.63 -6.33 14.11
N THR A 80 13.92 -6.38 14.46
CA THR A 80 14.53 -5.38 15.35
C THR A 80 15.02 -4.20 14.53
N VAL A 81 14.34 -3.05 14.67
CA VAL A 81 14.76 -1.78 14.04
C VAL A 81 15.67 -1.04 15.01
N GLN A 82 16.94 -0.87 14.64
CA GLN A 82 17.91 -0.10 15.41
C GLN A 82 18.04 1.30 14.80
N LEU A 83 17.49 2.31 15.47
CA LEU A 83 17.64 3.70 15.05
C LEU A 83 18.99 4.23 15.54
N VAL A 84 19.90 4.51 14.61
CA VAL A 84 21.14 5.24 14.89
C VAL A 84 20.84 6.73 14.77
N ALA A 85 20.99 7.47 15.87
CA ALA A 85 20.86 8.92 15.86
C ALA A 85 22.06 9.52 15.10
N MET A 86 21.78 10.22 14.01
CA MET A 86 22.75 11.11 13.37
C MET A 86 22.93 12.30 14.31
N ALA A 87 24.09 12.40 14.97
CA ALA A 87 24.43 13.60 15.73
C ALA A 87 24.52 14.79 14.77
N PRO A 88 23.92 15.94 15.09
CA PRO A 88 24.15 17.15 14.31
C PRO A 88 25.64 17.54 14.48
N ASP A 89 26.30 17.77 13.35
CA ASP A 89 27.63 18.37 13.27
C ASP A 89 27.70 19.53 14.27
N SER A 90 28.60 19.42 15.24
CA SER A 90 28.81 20.45 16.25
C SER A 90 29.55 21.61 15.59
N GLU A 91 28.86 22.72 15.35
CA GLU A 91 29.50 23.97 14.91
C GLU A 91 30.59 24.37 15.93
N PRO A 92 31.81 24.71 15.48
CA PRO A 92 32.88 25.07 16.39
C PRO A 92 32.60 26.45 17.00
N GLU A 93 32.45 26.47 18.33
CA GLU A 93 32.39 27.69 19.13
C GLU A 93 33.77 28.37 19.07
N GLY A 94 33.88 29.44 18.28
CA GLY A 94 35.10 30.21 18.07
C GLY A 94 35.05 31.58 18.76
N ASP A 95 35.59 31.62 19.96
CA ASP A 95 36.38 32.70 20.58
C ASP A 95 35.81 34.13 20.61
N ARG A 96 35.40 34.56 21.82
CA ARG A 96 35.26 35.97 22.19
C ARG A 96 36.64 36.52 22.53
N GLY A 97 37.20 37.33 21.63
CA GLY A 97 38.27 38.30 21.90
C GLY A 97 37.71 39.70 22.07
#